data_AF-A0A3D1TX75-F1
#
_entry.id   AF-A0A3D1TX75-F1
#
_cell.length_a   1.000
_cell.length_b   1.000
_cell.length_c   1.000
_cell.angle_alpha   90.00
_cell.angle_beta   90.00
_cell.angle_gamma   90.00
#
_symmetry.space_group_name_H-M   'P 1'
#
loop_
_entity.id
_entity.type
_entity.pdbx_description
1 polymer ?
#
loop_
_entity_poly.entity_id
_entity_poly.type
_entity_poly.pdbx_seq_one_letter_code
_entity_poly.pdbx_strand_id
1 'polypeptide(L)'
;MERIEKPEQGFTMIELLVYSLLLVLVIGIAGGMLISVMVNSKSADAVSKDTSAAQLTVDSIDSSIRNSSDFQLTVPSGTDQLLIARTASTSGSLTWNCVGWYYSASGTGSIRSWRSSMAIVAPTSTQLASWTLLAKGITPLTGTTVFSATPKRLTVSFKAGTGKQVPVGITSAAVSRAGASGSLSCF
;
A
#
# COMPACT_ATOMS: atom_id res chain seq x y z
N MET A 1 -54.48 54.38 23.54
CA MET A 1 -53.71 53.50 22.65
C MET A 1 -52.26 53.97 22.76
N GLU A 2 -51.53 53.42 23.72
CA GLU A 2 -50.17 53.88 24.07
C GLU A 2 -49.18 53.27 23.08
N ARG A 3 -48.59 54.09 22.23
CA ARG A 3 -47.55 53.68 21.29
C ARG A 3 -46.24 53.58 22.08
N ILE A 4 -45.85 52.37 22.44
CA ILE A 4 -44.51 52.09 22.94
C ILE A 4 -43.55 52.30 21.77
N GLU A 5 -42.91 53.48 21.69
CA GLU A 5 -41.75 53.68 20.83
C GLU A 5 -40.59 52.89 21.42
N LYS A 6 -40.21 51.80 20.74
CA LYS A 6 -38.94 51.14 21.02
C LYS A 6 -37.83 52.15 20.70
N PRO A 7 -36.95 52.51 21.64
CA PRO A 7 -35.80 53.32 21.29
C PRO A 7 -34.97 52.55 20.26
N GLU A 8 -34.86 53.09 19.05
CA GLU A 8 -33.92 52.58 18.05
C GLU A 8 -32.51 52.93 18.54
N GLN A 9 -31.94 52.02 19.32
CA GLN A 9 -30.61 52.11 19.86
C GLN A 9 -29.63 51.79 18.72
N GLY A 10 -29.19 52.83 18.00
CA GLY A 10 -28.19 52.70 16.94
C GLY A 10 -26.88 52.15 17.49
N PHE A 11 -26.25 51.22 16.76
CA PHE A 11 -24.97 50.65 17.14
C PHE A 11 -23.88 51.72 17.20
N THR A 12 -23.10 51.71 18.27
CA THR A 12 -21.93 52.58 18.38
C THR A 12 -20.81 52.07 17.46
N MET A 13 -20.00 52.99 16.90
CA MET A 13 -18.86 52.63 16.03
C MET A 13 -17.89 51.65 16.71
N ILE A 14 -17.74 51.76 18.04
CA ILE A 14 -16.89 50.88 18.83
C ILE A 14 -17.46 49.45 18.94
N GLU A 15 -18.77 49.29 19.07
CA GLU A 15 -19.41 47.95 19.07
C GLU A 15 -19.19 47.23 17.74
N LEU A 16 -19.33 47.91 16.61
CA LEU A 16 -19.07 47.31 15.29
C LEU A 16 -17.61 46.87 15.12
N LEU A 17 -16.65 47.61 15.69
CA LEU A 17 -15.24 47.20 15.72
C LEU A 17 -15.01 45.97 16.59
N VAL A 18 -15.64 45.90 17.76
CA VAL A 18 -15.54 44.73 18.64
C VAL A 18 -16.16 43.50 17.98
N TYR A 19 -17.33 43.63 17.34
CA TYR A 19 -17.97 42.51 16.64
C TYR A 19 -17.16 42.02 15.43
N SER A 20 -16.57 42.92 14.66
CA SER A 20 -15.71 42.52 13.54
C SER A 20 -14.43 41.82 14.00
N LEU A 21 -13.80 42.27 15.09
CA LEU A 21 -12.67 41.57 15.71
C LEU A 21 -13.06 40.18 16.23
N LEU A 22 -14.19 40.06 16.91
CA LEU A 22 -14.71 38.78 17.39
C LEU A 22 -15.05 37.84 16.22
N LEU A 23 -15.63 38.37 15.14
CA LEU A 23 -15.95 37.59 13.94
C LEU A 23 -14.69 37.03 13.28
N VAL A 24 -13.64 37.85 13.12
CA VAL A 24 -12.35 37.40 12.58
C VAL A 24 -11.74 36.31 13.45
N LEU A 25 -11.82 36.44 14.78
CA LEU A 25 -11.35 35.42 15.71
C LEU A 25 -12.11 34.10 15.56
N VAL A 26 -13.44 34.16 15.47
CA VAL A 26 -14.29 32.97 15.26
C VAL A 26 -13.98 32.30 13.92
N ILE A 27 -13.87 33.08 12.84
CA ILE A 27 -13.51 32.57 11.51
C ILE A 27 -12.11 31.96 11.53
N GLY A 28 -11.14 32.57 12.23
CA GLY A 28 -9.79 32.04 12.36
C GLY A 28 -9.77 30.67 13.05
N ILE A 29 -10.52 30.52 14.14
CA ILE A 29 -10.65 29.23 14.85
C ILE A 29 -11.34 28.19 13.96
N ALA A 30 -12.47 28.54 13.35
CA ALA A 30 -13.21 27.63 12.46
C ALA A 30 -12.36 27.22 11.24
N GLY A 31 -11.62 28.16 10.65
CA GLY A 31 -10.69 27.91 9.55
C GLY A 31 -9.55 26.98 9.96
N GLY A 32 -8.95 27.20 11.12
CA GLY A 32 -7.92 26.32 11.68
C GLY A 32 -8.43 24.90 11.92
N MET A 33 -9.66 24.75 12.44
CA MET A 33 -10.31 23.44 12.61
C MET A 33 -10.54 22.75 11.27
N LEU A 34 -11.06 23.45 10.27
CA LEU A 34 -11.31 22.90 8.93
C LEU A 34 -10.00 22.41 8.27
N ILE A 35 -8.92 23.18 8.36
CA ILE A 35 -7.61 22.78 7.86
C ILE A 35 -7.13 21.51 8.59
N SER A 36 -7.26 21.47 9.91
CA SER A 36 -6.86 20.30 10.71
C SER A 36 -7.64 19.04 10.32
N VAL A 37 -8.96 19.15 10.13
CA VAL A 37 -9.80 18.05 9.68
C VAL A 37 -9.39 17.56 8.29
N MET A 38 -9.13 18.46 7.35
CA MET A 38 -8.70 18.11 5.99
C MET A 38 -7.33 17.43 5.95
N VAL A 39 -6.39 17.83 6.81
CA VAL A 39 -5.07 17.19 6.89
C VAL A 39 -5.21 15.78 7.48
N ASN A 40 -6.01 15.63 8.53
CA ASN A 40 -6.23 14.34 9.18
C ASN A 40 -6.96 13.36 8.25
N SER A 41 -7.98 13.80 7.51
CA SER A 41 -8.70 12.94 6.56
C SER A 41 -7.77 12.45 5.44
N LYS A 42 -6.97 13.35 4.85
CA LYS A 42 -5.98 12.97 3.83
C LYS A 42 -4.97 11.96 4.34
N SER A 43 -4.52 12.09 5.58
CA SER A 43 -3.59 11.14 6.19
C SER A 43 -4.26 9.78 6.43
N ALA A 44 -5.49 9.76 6.96
CA ALA A 44 -6.23 8.52 7.18
C ALA A 44 -6.51 7.78 5.87
N ASP A 45 -6.90 8.50 4.81
CA ASP A 45 -7.12 7.94 3.48
C ASP A 45 -5.85 7.35 2.88
N ALA A 46 -4.71 8.03 3.06
CA ALA A 46 -3.41 7.54 2.59
C ALA A 46 -3.00 6.25 3.32
N VAL A 47 -3.15 6.20 4.66
CA VAL A 47 -2.88 4.98 5.45
C VAL A 47 -3.79 3.83 5.04
N SER A 48 -5.08 4.11 4.82
CA SER A 48 -6.06 3.09 4.40
C SER A 48 -5.71 2.50 3.03
N LYS A 49 -5.34 3.34 2.06
CA LYS A 49 -4.89 2.89 0.73
C LYS A 49 -3.59 2.08 0.79
N ASP A 50 -2.59 2.56 1.51
CA ASP A 50 -1.31 1.87 1.67
C ASP A 50 -1.52 0.50 2.35
N THR A 51 -2.38 0.42 3.38
CA THR A 51 -2.73 -0.83 4.08
C THR A 51 -3.46 -1.81 3.16
N SER A 52 -4.45 -1.34 2.40
CA SER A 52 -5.23 -2.18 1.50
C SER A 52 -4.37 -2.75 0.38
N ALA A 53 -3.47 -1.94 -0.20
CA ALA A 53 -2.51 -2.38 -1.20
C ALA A 53 -1.53 -3.41 -0.64
N ALA A 54 -1.06 -3.20 0.60
CA ALA A 54 -0.16 -4.11 1.28
C ALA A 54 -0.82 -5.46 1.60
N GLN A 55 -2.07 -5.46 2.07
CA GLN A 55 -2.88 -6.66 2.29
C GLN A 55 -3.12 -7.41 0.99
N LEU A 56 -3.55 -6.73 -0.08
CA LEU A 56 -3.74 -7.34 -1.39
C LEU A 56 -2.45 -7.97 -1.92
N THR A 57 -1.30 -7.34 -1.67
CA THR A 57 0.01 -7.88 -2.05
C THR A 57 0.30 -9.19 -1.33
N VAL A 58 0.11 -9.22 -0.01
CA VAL A 58 0.33 -10.43 0.78
C VAL A 58 -0.66 -11.52 0.41
N ASP A 59 -1.95 -11.20 0.27
CA ASP A 59 -2.98 -12.16 -0.13
C ASP A 59 -2.68 -12.76 -1.51
N SER A 60 -2.22 -11.94 -2.46
CA SER A 60 -1.79 -12.42 -3.78
C SER A 60 -0.62 -13.39 -3.68
N ILE A 61 0.37 -13.12 -2.83
CA ILE A 61 1.54 -13.98 -2.66
C ILE A 61 1.14 -15.26 -1.93
N ASP A 62 0.47 -15.16 -0.79
CA ASP A 62 0.11 -16.29 0.06
C ASP A 62 -0.82 -17.27 -0.65
N SER A 63 -1.87 -16.76 -1.30
CA SER A 63 -2.79 -17.60 -2.07
C SER A 63 -2.07 -18.35 -3.20
N SER A 64 -1.11 -17.69 -3.84
CA SER A 64 -0.32 -18.28 -4.92
C SER A 64 0.67 -19.32 -4.41
N ILE A 65 1.41 -19.03 -3.34
CA ILE A 65 2.37 -19.96 -2.73
C ILE A 65 1.66 -21.17 -2.13
N ARG A 66 0.50 -20.98 -1.48
CA ARG A 66 -0.30 -22.11 -0.97
C ARG A 66 -0.77 -23.05 -2.09
N ASN A 67 -0.98 -22.53 -3.29
CA ASN A 67 -1.38 -23.29 -4.48
C ASN A 67 -0.21 -23.56 -5.43
N SER A 68 1.04 -23.37 -4.99
CA SER A 68 2.20 -23.58 -5.84
C SER A 68 2.66 -25.04 -5.83
N SER A 69 3.22 -25.48 -6.95
CA SER A 69 4.00 -26.72 -7.01
C SER A 69 5.45 -26.51 -6.58
N ASP A 70 6.01 -25.35 -6.94
CA ASP A 70 7.37 -24.94 -6.58
C ASP A 70 7.48 -23.41 -6.62
N PHE A 71 8.51 -22.87 -5.97
CA PHE A 71 8.84 -21.46 -6.02
C PHE A 71 10.35 -21.22 -5.86
N GLN A 72 10.85 -20.18 -6.52
CA GLN A 72 12.24 -19.76 -6.44
C GLN A 72 12.33 -18.29 -6.04
N LEU A 73 13.23 -18.00 -5.11
CA LEU A 73 13.61 -16.64 -4.74
C LEU A 73 15.02 -16.37 -5.26
N THR A 74 15.18 -15.29 -6.03
CA THR A 74 16.47 -14.84 -6.57
C THR A 74 16.69 -13.36 -6.25
N VAL A 75 17.95 -12.93 -6.34
CA VAL A 75 18.38 -11.53 -6.13
C VAL A 75 19.00 -11.04 -7.45
N PRO A 76 18.20 -10.47 -8.36
CA PRO A 76 18.67 -10.13 -9.70
C PRO A 76 19.64 -8.93 -9.73
N SER A 77 19.50 -7.98 -8.80
CA SER A 77 20.39 -6.81 -8.71
C SER A 77 20.36 -6.21 -7.31
N GLY A 78 21.53 -6.01 -6.69
CA GLY A 78 21.65 -5.34 -5.40
C GLY A 78 20.78 -5.94 -4.31
N THR A 79 19.77 -5.18 -3.85
CA THR A 79 18.79 -5.60 -2.83
C THR A 79 17.40 -5.89 -3.40
N ASP A 80 17.24 -5.82 -4.72
CA ASP A 80 16.01 -6.21 -5.39
C ASP A 80 15.81 -7.72 -5.27
N GLN A 81 14.57 -8.15 -5.22
CA GLN A 81 14.24 -9.56 -5.06
C GLN A 81 13.19 -9.99 -6.07
N LEU A 82 13.41 -11.15 -6.68
CA LEU A 82 12.47 -11.76 -7.61
C LEU A 82 12.03 -13.10 -7.06
N LEU A 83 10.75 -13.16 -6.70
CA LEU A 83 10.07 -14.38 -6.31
C LEU A 83 9.24 -14.88 -7.49
N ILE A 84 9.43 -16.13 -7.88
CA ILE A 84 8.65 -16.79 -8.93
C ILE A 84 8.01 -18.04 -8.34
N ALA A 85 6.74 -18.26 -8.61
CA ALA A 85 6.02 -19.45 -8.20
C ALA A 85 5.26 -20.05 -9.38
N ARG A 86 5.21 -21.39 -9.43
CA ARG A 86 4.36 -22.12 -10.38
C ARG A 86 3.06 -22.47 -9.70
N THR A 87 1.97 -21.82 -10.10
CA THR A 87 0.68 -21.92 -9.42
C THR A 87 -0.35 -22.66 -10.27
N ALA A 88 -1.18 -23.47 -9.64
CA ALA A 88 -2.36 -24.03 -10.27
C ALA A 88 -3.51 -23.02 -10.24
N SER A 89 -4.13 -22.77 -11.40
CA SER A 89 -5.43 -22.09 -11.49
C SER A 89 -6.55 -23.11 -11.50
N THR A 90 -7.62 -22.83 -10.74
CA THR A 90 -8.78 -23.71 -10.58
C THR A 90 -10.02 -23.21 -11.33
N SER A 91 -9.89 -22.22 -12.21
CA SER A 91 -11.01 -21.68 -13.01
C SER A 91 -11.37 -22.63 -14.16
N GLY A 92 -12.20 -23.63 -13.89
CA GLY A 92 -12.75 -24.56 -14.87
C GLY A 92 -11.88 -25.80 -15.12
N SER A 93 -10.68 -25.61 -15.66
CA SER A 93 -9.71 -26.69 -15.91
C SER A 93 -8.38 -26.38 -15.20
N LEU A 94 -7.77 -27.40 -14.61
CA LEU A 94 -6.47 -27.27 -13.94
C LEU A 94 -5.41 -26.79 -14.93
N THR A 95 -5.03 -25.52 -14.83
CA THR A 95 -4.01 -24.91 -15.68
C THR A 95 -2.86 -24.40 -14.81
N TRP A 96 -1.63 -24.69 -15.23
CA TRP A 96 -0.44 -24.21 -14.55
C TRP A 96 0.02 -22.89 -15.14
N ASN A 97 0.23 -21.90 -14.30
CA ASN A 97 0.76 -20.59 -14.70
C ASN A 97 1.93 -20.19 -13.80
N CYS A 98 2.87 -19.43 -14.36
CA CYS A 98 3.96 -18.82 -13.64
C CYS A 98 3.51 -17.45 -13.14
N VAL A 99 3.74 -17.20 -11.86
CA VAL A 99 3.46 -15.91 -11.22
C VAL A 99 4.75 -15.39 -10.62
N GLY A 100 5.11 -14.16 -10.96
CA GLY A 100 6.30 -13.49 -10.46
C GLY A 100 5.93 -12.29 -9.61
N TRP A 101 6.70 -12.04 -8.55
CA TRP A 101 6.70 -10.81 -7.78
C TRP A 101 8.12 -10.25 -7.75
N TYR A 102 8.23 -8.98 -8.12
CA TYR A 102 9.49 -8.25 -8.10
C TYR A 102 9.42 -7.16 -7.02
N TYR A 103 10.30 -7.26 -6.03
CA TYR A 103 10.58 -6.19 -5.10
C TYR A 103 11.73 -5.34 -5.65
N SER A 104 11.48 -4.06 -5.89
CA SER A 104 12.53 -3.08 -6.15
C SER A 104 12.76 -2.25 -4.91
N ALA A 105 14.02 -2.16 -4.47
CA ALA A 105 14.45 -1.28 -3.40
C ALA A 105 14.70 0.16 -3.87
N SER A 106 14.62 0.42 -5.18
CA SER A 106 14.81 1.76 -5.74
C SER A 106 13.73 2.76 -5.27
N GLY A 107 14.12 4.01 -5.05
CA GLY A 107 13.22 5.07 -4.61
C GLY A 107 12.65 4.81 -3.21
N THR A 108 11.32 4.73 -3.11
CA THR A 108 10.59 4.41 -1.86
C THR A 108 10.27 2.92 -1.71
N GLY A 109 10.75 2.10 -2.64
CA GLY A 109 10.49 0.67 -2.71
C GLY A 109 9.11 0.33 -3.26
N SER A 110 9.03 -0.75 -4.05
CA SER A 110 7.77 -1.21 -4.64
C SER A 110 7.74 -2.71 -4.86
N ILE A 111 6.52 -3.27 -4.84
CA ILE A 111 6.27 -4.66 -5.22
C ILE A 111 5.38 -4.66 -6.46
N ARG A 112 5.83 -5.35 -7.50
CA ARG A 112 5.09 -5.54 -8.74
C ARG A 112 4.87 -7.02 -9.00
N SER A 113 3.83 -7.36 -9.75
CA SER A 113 3.53 -8.73 -10.13
C SER A 113 3.37 -8.91 -11.64
N TRP A 114 3.63 -10.13 -12.09
CA TRP A 114 3.46 -10.55 -13.46
C TRP A 114 2.97 -11.99 -13.52
N ARG A 115 2.22 -12.32 -14.58
CA ARG A 115 1.73 -13.66 -14.85
C ARG A 115 2.09 -14.06 -16.27
N SER A 116 2.53 -15.29 -16.44
CA SER A 116 2.97 -15.82 -17.73
C SER A 116 2.69 -17.32 -17.80
N SER A 117 2.44 -17.83 -18.99
CA SER A 117 2.44 -19.28 -19.28
C SER A 117 3.85 -19.83 -19.52
N MET A 118 4.85 -18.94 -19.63
CA MET A 118 6.26 -19.26 -19.86
C MET A 118 7.12 -18.83 -18.67
N ALA A 119 8.38 -19.31 -18.64
CA ALA A 119 9.37 -18.93 -17.65
C ALA A 119 9.53 -17.40 -17.54
N ILE A 120 9.64 -16.93 -16.30
CA ILE A 120 9.82 -15.52 -15.99
C ILE A 120 11.29 -15.33 -15.63
N VAL A 121 11.99 -14.52 -16.41
CA VAL A 121 13.35 -14.10 -16.10
C VAL A 121 13.36 -12.74 -15.39
N ALA A 122 14.50 -12.38 -14.81
CA ALA A 122 14.68 -11.05 -14.23
C ALA A 122 14.36 -9.95 -15.27
N PRO A 123 13.38 -9.07 -15.00
CA PRO A 123 12.97 -8.06 -15.97
C PRO A 123 14.03 -6.95 -16.08
N THR A 124 14.15 -6.36 -17.26
CA THR A 124 14.82 -5.05 -17.42
C THR A 124 13.96 -3.95 -16.78
N SER A 125 14.54 -2.77 -16.54
CA SER A 125 13.80 -1.62 -15.98
C SER A 125 12.57 -1.25 -16.82
N THR A 126 12.67 -1.31 -18.14
CA THR A 126 11.55 -1.05 -19.07
C THR A 126 10.47 -2.12 -18.97
N GLN A 127 10.84 -3.40 -18.86
CA GLN A 127 9.88 -4.48 -18.67
C GLN A 127 9.21 -4.40 -17.30
N LEU A 128 9.95 -4.07 -16.24
CA LEU A 128 9.40 -3.93 -14.90
C LEU A 128 8.33 -2.83 -14.84
N ALA A 129 8.44 -1.80 -15.67
CA ALA A 129 7.43 -0.74 -15.76
C ALA A 129 6.06 -1.25 -16.25
N SER A 130 6.01 -2.31 -17.08
CA SER A 130 4.77 -2.92 -17.56
C SER A 130 4.16 -3.92 -16.57
N TRP A 131 4.91 -4.33 -15.54
CA TRP A 131 4.39 -5.21 -14.49
C TRP A 131 3.35 -4.49 -13.63
N THR A 132 2.35 -5.22 -13.17
CA THR A 132 1.26 -4.66 -12.35
C THR A 132 1.81 -4.22 -11.00
N LEU A 133 1.68 -2.93 -10.68
CA LEU A 133 2.05 -2.39 -9.38
C LEU A 133 1.05 -2.84 -8.31
N LEU A 134 1.53 -3.57 -7.30
CA LEU A 134 0.70 -4.01 -6.18
C LEU A 134 0.84 -3.05 -4.99
N ALA A 135 2.07 -2.66 -4.66
CA ALA A 135 2.33 -1.73 -3.57
C ALA A 135 3.56 -0.85 -3.82
N LYS A 136 3.57 0.33 -3.19
CA LYS A 136 4.65 1.32 -3.22
C LYS A 136 4.94 1.80 -1.78
N GLY A 137 6.10 2.39 -1.55
CA GLY A 137 6.50 2.76 -0.18
C GLY A 137 6.83 1.53 0.67
N ILE A 138 7.40 0.50 0.03
CA ILE A 138 7.68 -0.78 0.66
C ILE A 138 9.12 -0.82 1.14
N THR A 139 9.31 -1.01 2.43
CA THR A 139 10.63 -1.19 3.04
C THR A 139 10.68 -2.50 3.82
N PRO A 140 11.83 -3.19 3.93
CA PRO A 140 11.96 -4.38 4.74
C PRO A 140 11.55 -4.11 6.19
N LEU A 141 10.81 -5.03 6.80
CA LEU A 141 10.43 -4.90 8.21
C LEU A 141 11.66 -4.99 9.11
N THR A 142 12.59 -5.86 8.73
CA THR A 142 13.88 -6.13 9.37
C THR A 142 14.92 -6.46 8.31
N GLY A 143 16.18 -6.04 8.49
CA GLY A 143 17.26 -6.33 7.54
C GLY A 143 17.09 -5.61 6.19
N THR A 144 17.46 -6.29 5.11
CA THR A 144 17.46 -5.74 3.74
C THR A 144 16.49 -6.45 2.79
N THR A 145 15.79 -7.48 3.25
CA THR A 145 14.97 -8.36 2.41
C THR A 145 13.50 -8.30 2.80
N VAL A 146 12.61 -8.20 1.81
CA VAL A 146 11.17 -8.30 1.98
C VAL A 146 10.69 -9.75 1.88
N PHE A 147 11.33 -10.54 1.02
CA PHE A 147 11.08 -11.96 0.85
C PHE A 147 12.20 -12.77 1.49
N SER A 148 11.82 -13.83 2.20
CA SER A 148 12.75 -14.81 2.75
C SER A 148 12.20 -16.20 2.51
N ALA A 149 12.97 -17.05 1.84
CA ALA A 149 12.54 -18.38 1.44
C ALA A 149 13.37 -19.47 2.13
N THR A 150 12.67 -20.53 2.51
CA THR A 150 13.22 -21.87 2.79
C THR A 150 12.58 -22.84 1.79
N PRO A 151 13.08 -24.08 1.63
CA PRO A 151 12.63 -24.96 0.54
C PRO A 151 11.12 -25.20 0.41
N LYS A 152 10.34 -25.04 1.49
CA LYS A 152 8.87 -25.20 1.47
C LYS A 152 8.09 -24.02 2.00
N ARG A 153 8.77 -23.03 2.60
CA ARG A 153 8.11 -21.91 3.29
C ARG A 153 8.68 -20.59 2.79
N LEU A 154 7.79 -19.74 2.31
CA LEU A 154 8.05 -18.33 2.05
C LEU A 154 7.60 -17.51 3.26
N THR A 155 8.41 -16.54 3.66
CA THR A 155 8.06 -15.49 4.61
C THR A 155 8.13 -14.15 3.88
N VAL A 156 7.10 -13.34 4.03
CA VAL A 156 7.00 -11.98 3.50
C VAL A 156 6.94 -11.03 4.68
N SER A 157 7.83 -10.03 4.73
CA SER A 157 7.92 -9.11 5.86
C SER A 157 8.34 -7.71 5.41
N PHE A 158 7.40 -6.77 5.43
CA PHE A 158 7.67 -5.40 5.02
C PHE A 158 6.84 -4.38 5.79
N LYS A 159 7.25 -3.12 5.72
CA LYS A 159 6.47 -1.96 6.13
C LYS A 159 5.93 -1.27 4.87
N ALA A 160 4.67 -0.88 4.89
CA ALA A 160 4.04 -0.08 3.86
C ALA A 160 3.81 1.35 4.35
N GLY A 161 4.24 2.33 3.57
CA GLY A 161 3.97 3.74 3.82
C GLY A 161 4.72 4.67 2.88
N THR A 162 4.02 5.60 2.24
CA THR A 162 4.61 6.58 1.31
C THR A 162 4.75 8.01 1.85
N GLY A 163 4.42 8.24 3.13
CA GLY A 163 4.32 9.58 3.71
C GLY A 163 4.86 9.69 5.14
N LYS A 164 4.53 10.81 5.81
CA LYS A 164 4.93 11.09 7.22
C LYS A 164 4.16 10.28 8.27
N GLN A 165 3.15 9.52 7.85
CA GLN A 165 2.37 8.64 8.71
C GLN A 165 3.20 7.43 9.18
N VAL A 166 2.84 6.88 10.34
CA VAL A 166 3.49 5.69 10.89
C VAL A 166 3.29 4.52 9.90
N PRO A 167 4.37 3.90 9.38
CA PRO A 167 4.27 2.78 8.46
C PRO A 167 3.60 1.55 9.10
N VAL A 168 2.81 0.83 8.32
CA VAL A 168 2.15 -0.41 8.79
C VAL A 168 3.05 -1.60 8.47
N GLY A 169 3.46 -2.35 9.49
CA GLY A 169 4.21 -3.59 9.34
C GLY A 169 3.29 -4.77 9.01
N ILE A 170 3.62 -5.51 7.96
CA ILE A 170 2.94 -6.75 7.59
C ILE A 170 3.95 -7.89 7.59
N THR A 171 3.58 -8.99 8.22
CA THR A 171 4.32 -10.25 8.19
C THR A 171 3.36 -11.37 7.83
N SER A 172 3.73 -12.17 6.83
CA SER A 172 3.03 -13.41 6.54
C SER A 172 3.99 -14.54 6.20
N ALA A 173 3.51 -15.77 6.34
CA ALA A 173 4.20 -16.95 5.90
C ALA A 173 3.24 -17.92 5.22
N ALA A 174 3.68 -18.44 4.07
CA ALA A 174 2.97 -19.45 3.32
C ALA A 174 3.87 -20.67 3.11
N VAL A 175 3.26 -21.84 3.21
CA VAL A 175 3.91 -23.12 2.93
C VAL A 175 3.34 -23.66 1.63
N SER A 176 4.22 -24.05 0.71
CA SER A 176 3.79 -24.70 -0.54
C SER A 176 3.22 -26.08 -0.23
N ARG A 177 2.09 -26.42 -0.87
CA ARG A 177 1.39 -27.70 -0.65
C ARG A 177 2.04 -28.87 -1.39
N ALA A 178 2.95 -28.62 -2.31
CA ALA A 178 3.56 -29.68 -3.10
C ALA A 178 4.95 -30.07 -2.57
N GLY A 179 5.18 -31.39 -2.48
CA GLY A 179 6.51 -32.00 -2.43
C GLY A 179 6.97 -32.49 -3.81
N ALA A 180 6.43 -31.92 -4.90
CA ALA A 180 6.61 -32.43 -6.25
C ALA A 180 7.73 -31.67 -6.98
N SER A 181 8.92 -32.26 -6.96
CA SER A 181 9.96 -31.97 -7.95
C SER A 181 9.41 -32.29 -9.33
N GLY A 182 8.99 -31.29 -10.09
CA GLY A 182 8.27 -31.49 -11.34
C GLY A 182 8.43 -30.35 -12.34
N SER A 183 9.58 -30.32 -13.00
CA SER A 183 9.94 -29.53 -14.19
C SER A 183 10.14 -28.02 -14.01
N LEU A 184 11.37 -27.57 -14.34
CA LEU A 184 11.86 -26.19 -14.49
C LEU A 184 11.11 -25.40 -15.58
N SER A 185 9.80 -25.19 -15.46
CA SER A 185 9.06 -24.46 -16.51
C SER A 185 8.84 -22.98 -16.23
N CYS A 186 9.07 -22.52 -14.99
CA CYS A 186 8.75 -21.13 -14.60
C CYS A 186 9.97 -20.26 -14.30
N PHE A 187 11.13 -20.88 -14.07
CA PHE A 187 12.36 -20.21 -13.66
C PHE A 187 13.58 -21.00 -14.16
#